data_AF-A0A1J3F3X2-F1
#
_entry.id   AF-A0A1J3F3X2-F1
#
_cell.length_a   1.000
_cell.length_b   1.000
_cell.length_c   1.000
_cell.angle_alpha   90.00
_cell.angle_beta   90.00
_cell.angle_gamma   90.00
#
_symmetry.space_group_name_H-M   'P 1'
#
loop_
_entity.id
_entity.type
_entity.pdbx_description
1 polymer ?
#
loop_
_entity_poly.entity_id
_entity_poly.type
_entity_poly.pdbx_seq_one_letter_code
_entity_poly.pdbx_strand_id
1 'polypeptide(L)'
;MMIHKLPKDLSSFYIQLYQIVDDSSSDPIISWSKSSNDNSFVVWDLKKLQRDMLPKSSGLGRSLKEFLAELRNHGFKTVVKGPERIGVCT
;
A
#
# COMPACT_ATOMS: atom_id res chain seq x y z
N MET A 1 -5.15 -16.37 -5.91
CA MET A 1 -4.86 -16.09 -7.34
C MET A 1 -5.95 -15.19 -7.92
N MET A 2 -5.92 -13.89 -7.61
CA MET A 2 -6.87 -12.87 -8.11
C MET A 2 -6.27 -11.96 -9.21
N ILE A 3 -5.10 -12.33 -9.74
CA ILE A 3 -4.36 -11.53 -10.72
C ILE A 3 -4.88 -11.65 -12.16
N HIS A 4 -5.70 -12.66 -12.48
CA HIS A 4 -6.18 -12.89 -13.86
C HIS A 4 -7.57 -12.29 -14.15
N LYS A 5 -8.19 -11.61 -13.18
CA LYS A 5 -9.53 -10.99 -13.33
C LYS A 5 -9.55 -9.49 -13.02
N LEU A 6 -8.41 -8.83 -12.91
CA LEU A 6 -8.42 -7.37 -12.80
C LEU A 6 -8.69 -6.75 -14.18
N PRO A 7 -9.64 -5.81 -14.29
CA PRO A 7 -9.88 -5.07 -15.53
C PRO A 7 -8.57 -4.44 -16.01
N LYS A 8 -8.31 -4.47 -17.31
CA LYS A 8 -7.15 -3.78 -17.91
C LYS A 8 -7.14 -2.26 -17.66
N ASP A 9 -8.27 -1.70 -17.21
CA ASP A 9 -8.43 -0.30 -16.82
C ASP A 9 -8.21 -0.03 -15.32
N LEU A 10 -7.89 -1.05 -14.51
CA LEU A 10 -7.50 -0.79 -13.13
C LEU A 10 -6.11 -0.16 -13.13
N SER A 11 -5.99 1.02 -12.51
CA SER A 11 -4.71 1.74 -12.38
C SER A 11 -3.61 0.78 -11.91
N SER A 12 -2.45 0.85 -12.56
CA SER A 12 -1.26 0.05 -12.21
C SER A 12 -0.88 0.19 -10.74
N PHE A 13 -1.27 1.32 -10.12
CA PHE A 13 -1.22 1.56 -8.69
C PHE A 13 -1.92 0.47 -7.87
N TYR A 14 -3.20 0.18 -8.12
CA TYR A 14 -3.97 -0.79 -7.34
C TYR A 14 -3.42 -2.21 -7.47
N ILE A 15 -3.00 -2.60 -8.68
CA ILE A 15 -2.44 -3.92 -8.94
C ILE A 15 -1.21 -4.13 -8.06
N GLN A 16 -0.26 -3.19 -8.10
CA GLN A 16 0.99 -3.30 -7.36
C GLN A 16 0.78 -3.13 -5.86
N LEU A 17 -0.13 -2.24 -5.44
CA LEU A 17 -0.44 -2.04 -4.03
C LEU A 17 -0.98 -3.32 -3.40
N TYR A 18 -2.01 -3.92 -3.98
CA TYR A 18 -2.60 -5.14 -3.43
C TYR A 18 -1.65 -6.33 -3.54
N GLN A 19 -0.84 -6.45 -4.60
CA GLN A 19 0.20 -7.48 -4.68
C GLN A 19 1.20 -7.41 -3.53
N ILE A 20 1.59 -6.20 -3.14
CA ILE A 20 2.51 -6.00 -2.01
C ILE A 20 1.79 -6.32 -0.71
N VAL A 21 0.62 -5.73 -0.45
CA VAL A 21 -0.11 -5.91 0.82
C VAL A 21 -0.58 -7.36 1.03
N ASP A 22 -0.89 -8.10 -0.04
CA ASP A 22 -1.27 -9.52 0.01
C ASP A 22 -0.08 -10.47 0.23
N ASP A 23 1.17 -10.01 0.02
CA ASP A 23 2.34 -10.83 0.24
C ASP A 23 2.69 -10.88 1.73
N SER A 24 2.46 -12.04 2.36
CA SER A 24 2.83 -12.31 3.75
C SER A 24 4.32 -12.07 4.08
N SER A 25 5.21 -12.12 3.09
CA SER A 25 6.63 -11.79 3.31
C SER A 25 6.84 -10.31 3.62
N SER A 26 5.89 -9.46 3.23
CA SER A 26 5.90 -8.03 3.46
C SER A 26 5.22 -7.59 4.74
N ASP A 27 4.53 -8.49 5.45
CA ASP A 27 3.80 -8.19 6.70
C ASP A 27 4.58 -7.37 7.73
N PRO A 28 5.92 -7.55 7.92
CA PRO A 28 6.70 -6.72 8.83
C PRO A 28 6.81 -5.24 8.42
N ILE A 29 6.52 -4.91 7.15
CA ILE A 29 6.63 -3.58 6.55
C ILE A 29 5.23 -3.01 6.26
N ILE A 30 4.35 -3.81 5.66
CA ILE A 30 3.00 -3.44 5.28
C ILE A 30 2.10 -4.67 5.35
N SER A 31 0.92 -4.56 5.95
CA SER A 31 -0.02 -5.68 6.05
C SER A 31 -1.46 -5.21 6.06
N TRP A 32 -2.39 -6.10 5.74
CA TRP A 32 -3.80 -5.86 6.00
C TRP A 32 -4.08 -5.57 7.48
N SER A 33 -4.99 -4.65 7.72
CA SER A 33 -5.53 -4.35 9.04
C SER A 33 -6.44 -5.49 9.49
N LYS A 34 -6.32 -5.91 10.76
CA LYS A 34 -7.20 -6.93 11.34
C LYS A 34 -8.58 -6.40 11.77
N SER A 35 -8.82 -5.10 11.60
CA SER A 35 -10.10 -4.46 11.96
C SER A 35 -11.16 -4.77 10.91
N SER A 36 -12.26 -5.38 11.32
CA SER A 36 -13.22 -6.12 10.49
C SER A 36 -14.07 -5.29 9.51
N ASN A 37 -13.91 -3.97 9.43
CA ASN A 37 -14.89 -3.11 8.76
C ASN A 37 -14.41 -2.43 7.47
N ASP A 38 -13.10 -2.31 7.23
CA ASP A 38 -12.61 -1.59 6.05
C ASP A 38 -11.42 -2.34 5.46
N ASN A 39 -11.37 -2.51 4.14
CA ASN A 39 -10.22 -3.04 3.36
C ASN A 39 -9.01 -2.10 3.49
N SER A 40 -8.53 -1.97 4.72
CA SER A 40 -7.52 -1.04 5.17
C SER A 40 -6.25 -1.81 5.45
N PHE A 41 -5.11 -1.16 5.24
CA PHE A 41 -3.81 -1.73 5.52
C PHE A 41 -3.01 -0.81 6.43
N VAL A 42 -1.97 -1.34 7.05
CA VAL A 42 -1.09 -0.61 7.96
C VAL A 42 0.31 -0.70 7.40
N VAL A 43 0.98 0.45 7.29
CA VAL A 43 2.41 0.53 7.06
C VAL A 43 3.08 0.58 8.43
N TRP A 44 3.85 -0.46 8.73
CA TRP A 44 4.57 -0.66 9.98
C TRP A 44 5.95 -0.01 9.98
N ASP A 45 6.62 0.01 8.82
CA ASP A 45 7.95 0.60 8.65
C ASP A 45 8.03 1.40 7.34
N LEU A 46 7.87 2.71 7.45
CA LEU A 46 7.92 3.63 6.31
C LEU A 46 9.30 3.68 5.64
N LYS A 47 10.37 3.45 6.40
CA LYS A 47 11.75 3.53 5.89
C LYS A 47 12.05 2.30 5.04
N LYS A 48 11.67 1.11 5.49
CA LYS A 48 11.78 -0.12 4.70
C LYS A 48 10.85 -0.13 3.51
N LEU A 49 9.63 0.39 3.64
CA LEU A 49 8.72 0.57 2.49
C LEU A 49 9.42 1.37 1.39
N GLN A 50 10.00 2.53 1.74
CA GLN A 50 10.67 3.40 0.79
C GLN A 50 11.93 2.77 0.17
N ARG A 51 12.72 2.02 0.95
CA ARG A 51 13.99 1.45 0.48
C ARG A 51 13.83 0.15 -0.30
N ASP A 52 12.92 -0.71 0.13
CA ASP A 52 12.90 -2.11 -0.31
C ASP A 52 11.74 -2.41 -1.26
N MET A 53 10.66 -1.63 -1.20
CA MET A 53 9.42 -1.87 -1.94
C MET A 53 9.22 -0.87 -3.07
N LEU A 54 9.29 0.43 -2.78
CA LEU A 54 9.07 1.49 -3.80
C LEU A 54 9.98 1.37 -5.03
N PRO A 55 11.29 1.04 -4.92
CA PRO A 55 12.14 0.91 -6.10
C PRO A 55 11.78 -0.27 -7.01
N LYS A 56 11.04 -1.26 -6.50
CA LYS A 56 10.59 -2.44 -7.24
C LYS A 56 9.21 -2.24 -7.89
N SER A 57 8.48 -1.21 -7.47
CA SER A 57 7.13 -0.89 -7.94
C SER A 57 7.13 0.40 -8.75
N SER A 58 6.87 0.31 -10.06
CA SER A 58 6.77 1.50 -10.92
C SER A 58 5.48 2.30 -10.72
N GLY A 59 4.41 1.66 -10.25
CA GLY A 59 3.07 2.24 -10.08
C GLY A 59 2.82 2.88 -8.72
N LEU A 60 3.68 2.65 -7.71
CA LEU A 60 3.53 3.20 -6.36
C LEU A 60 4.38 4.47 -6.12
N GLY A 61 5.12 4.92 -7.14
CA GLY A 61 6.08 6.00 -7.02
C GLY A 61 7.44 5.54 -6.47
N ARG A 62 8.43 6.43 -6.53
CA ARG A 62 9.83 6.18 -6.14
C ARG A 62 10.19 6.78 -4.78
N SER A 63 9.28 7.56 -4.19
CA SER A 63 9.46 8.18 -2.88
C SER A 63 8.20 8.03 -2.04
N LEU A 64 8.36 8.12 -0.71
CA LEU A 64 7.23 8.06 0.21
C LEU A 64 6.19 9.16 -0.08
N LYS A 65 6.65 10.34 -0.51
CA LYS A 65 5.77 11.45 -0.87
C LYS A 65 4.92 11.14 -2.10
N GLU A 66 5.52 10.54 -3.12
CA GLU A 66 4.79 10.10 -4.32
C GLU A 66 3.80 8.99 -3.96
N PHE A 67 4.21 8.01 -3.16
CA PHE A 67 3.33 6.96 -2.67
C PHE A 67 2.10 7.50 -1.93
N LEU A 68 2.29 8.44 -1.01
CA LEU A 68 1.18 9.09 -0.30
C LEU A 68 0.29 9.93 -1.22
N ALA A 69 0.88 10.56 -2.26
CA ALA A 69 0.12 11.30 -3.26
C ALA A 69 -0.73 10.36 -4.12
N GLU A 70 -0.17 9.23 -4.56
CA GLU A 70 -0.90 8.19 -5.30
C GLU A 70 -2.05 7.64 -4.47
N LEU A 71 -1.83 7.33 -3.19
CA LEU A 71 -2.88 6.92 -2.26
C LEU A 71 -4.03 7.95 -2.22
N ARG A 72 -3.70 9.23 -2.02
CA ARG A 72 -4.71 10.29 -1.98
C ARG A 72 -5.44 10.44 -3.32
N ASN A 73 -4.73 10.37 -4.45
CA ASN A 73 -5.32 10.48 -5.79
C ASN A 73 -6.30 9.34 -6.08
N HIS A 74 -6.05 8.17 -5.49
CA HIS A 74 -6.90 6.98 -5.59
C HIS A 74 -7.94 6.89 -4.46
N GLY A 75 -8.12 7.93 -3.65
CA GLY A 75 -9.20 8.04 -2.66
C GLY A 75 -8.87 7.50 -1.26
N PHE A 76 -7.66 6.97 -1.04
CA PHE A 76 -7.26 6.47 0.26
C PHE A 76 -7.07 7.60 1.28
N LYS A 77 -7.47 7.33 2.52
CA LYS A 77 -7.30 8.22 3.66
C LYS A 77 -6.20 7.71 4.58
N THR A 78 -5.19 8.54 4.76
CA THR A 78 -4.03 8.26 5.61
C THR A 78 -4.33 8.66 7.06
N VAL A 79 -4.32 7.71 7.98
CA VAL A 79 -4.51 7.91 9.42
C VAL A 79 -3.18 7.68 10.12
N VAL A 80 -2.59 8.76 10.64
CA VAL A 80 -1.34 8.66 11.40
C VAL A 80 -1.63 8.06 12.78
N LYS A 81 -1.06 6.87 13.07
CA LYS A 81 -1.22 6.18 14.36
C LYS A 81 0.02 6.30 15.26
N GLY A 82 1.07 6.99 14.82
CA GLY A 82 2.28 7.26 15.59
C GLY A 82 3.44 7.78 14.72
N PRO A 83 4.61 8.05 15.31
CA PRO A 83 5.76 8.63 14.60
C PRO A 83 6.34 7.73 13.49
N GLU A 84 6.08 6.42 13.54
CA GLU A 84 6.62 5.45 12.57
C GLU A 84 5.54 4.56 11.91
N ARG A 85 4.26 4.74 12.27
CA ARG A 85 3.17 3.87 11.83
C ARG A 85 2.02 4.66 11.22
N ILE A 86 1.62 4.25 10.03
CA ILE A 86 0.54 4.87 9.28
C ILE A 86 -0.51 3.81 8.96
N GLY A 87 -1.75 4.04 9.40
CA GLY A 87 -2.91 3.31 8.91
C GLY A 87 -3.38 3.94 7.60
N VAL A 88 -3.80 3.12 6.65
CA VAL A 88 -4.34 3.56 5.37
C VAL A 88 -5.69 2.88 5.16
N CYS A 89 -6.73 3.69 5.01
CA CYS A 89 -8.10 3.24 4.81
C CYS A 89 -8.54 3.54 3.37
N THR A 90 -9.20 2.58 2.73
CA THR A 90 -9.93 2.76 1.46
C THR A 90 -11.23 3.52 1.68
#